data_AF-A0A8H4WJR8-F1
#
_entry.id   AF-A0A8H4WJR8-F1
#
_cell.length_a   1.000
_cell.length_b   1.000
_cell.length_c   1.000
_cell.angle_alpha   90.00
_cell.angle_beta   90.00
_cell.angle_gamma   90.00
#
_symmetry.space_group_name_H-M   'P 1'
#
loop_
_entity.id
_entity.type
_entity.pdbx_description
1 polymer ?
#
loop_
_entity_poly.entity_id
_entity_poly.type
_entity_poly.pdbx_seq_one_letter_code
_entity_poly.pdbx_strand_id
1 'polypeptide(L)'
;MLPITILALVAAAQAHTVAWTKGMYCSGGPDLSTVNLNTNTAVGPLYNLTKQEWWFQHERGCDAAPPKDGEILELPAGGRFTVELAHNRAHTTLSYDGQHASVWPDGKDHPEDWAGPGSPPDCIQDDGAMHTNNQSMAAGTAFAISYHSDLAEVTIENLAVFTVLEHTPWKRIATYEVPADLPPCPPGGCTCAWLWCNVTGSTSSKKVAPAQVAAYCEDDSTKCVKGAKQMIAFNQKTGNNVEVPSGKTPMYNTAWGWKSGAQNDIFV
;
A
#
# COMPACT_ATOMS: atom_id res chain seq x y z
N MET A 1 -9.96 -36.25 35.34
CA MET A 1 -10.27 -35.46 34.13
C MET A 1 -9.38 -34.23 34.15
N LEU A 2 -8.31 -34.25 33.35
CA LEU A 2 -7.35 -33.15 33.25
C LEU A 2 -7.83 -32.17 32.17
N PRO A 3 -7.89 -30.85 32.39
CA PRO A 3 -8.26 -29.91 31.34
C PRO A 3 -7.06 -29.73 30.40
N ILE A 4 -7.21 -30.15 29.15
CA ILE A 4 -6.24 -29.85 28.09
C ILE A 4 -6.47 -28.39 27.69
N THR A 5 -5.54 -27.52 28.08
CA THR A 5 -5.49 -26.13 27.66
C THR A 5 -4.94 -26.10 26.24
N ILE A 6 -5.77 -25.75 25.25
CA ILE A 6 -5.31 -25.50 23.89
C ILE A 6 -4.63 -24.14 23.88
N LEU A 7 -3.30 -24.14 23.84
CA LEU A 7 -2.50 -22.94 23.60
C LEU A 7 -2.59 -22.63 22.10
N ALA A 8 -3.44 -21.68 21.72
CA ALA A 8 -3.45 -21.14 20.37
C ALA A 8 -2.13 -20.38 20.16
N LEU A 9 -1.19 -20.97 19.44
CA LEU A 9 -0.06 -20.23 18.88
C LEU A 9 -0.62 -19.27 17.84
N VAL A 10 -0.76 -18.00 18.21
CA VAL A 10 -0.96 -16.92 17.26
C VAL A 10 0.39 -16.72 16.56
N ALA A 11 0.55 -17.30 15.38
CA ALA A 11 1.70 -17.00 14.53
C ALA A 11 1.60 -15.52 14.12
N ALA A 12 2.55 -14.70 14.59
CA ALA A 12 2.68 -13.33 14.13
C ALA A 12 3.19 -13.37 12.68
N ALA A 13 2.30 -13.14 11.72
CA ALA A 13 2.66 -12.96 10.32
C ALA A 13 3.36 -11.61 10.16
N GLN A 14 4.64 -11.61 9.78
CA GLN A 14 5.45 -10.39 9.67
C GLN A 14 5.66 -10.04 8.19
N ALA A 15 4.73 -9.26 7.62
CA ALA A 15 4.81 -8.79 6.23
C ALA A 15 5.75 -7.59 6.15
N HIS A 16 6.69 -7.62 5.22
CA HIS A 16 7.76 -6.63 5.17
C HIS A 16 7.91 -6.07 3.76
N THR A 17 6.90 -5.40 3.22
CA THR A 17 6.98 -4.80 1.87
C THR A 17 6.34 -3.43 1.87
N VAL A 18 6.99 -2.47 1.20
CA VAL A 18 6.42 -1.15 0.89
C VAL A 18 6.72 -0.80 -0.56
N ALA A 19 5.94 0.13 -1.12
CA ALA A 19 6.29 0.78 -2.37
C ALA A 19 7.37 1.84 -2.13
N TRP A 20 8.60 1.51 -2.49
CA TRP A 20 9.71 2.45 -2.57
C TRP A 20 9.57 3.30 -3.82
N THR A 21 9.50 4.61 -3.62
CA THR A 21 9.37 5.58 -4.69
C THR A 21 9.90 6.94 -4.23
N LYS A 22 10.24 7.80 -5.19
CA LYS A 22 10.39 9.23 -4.92
C LYS A 22 9.11 9.78 -4.32
N GLY A 23 9.25 10.74 -3.41
CA GLY A 23 8.12 11.31 -2.69
C GLY A 23 7.68 10.51 -1.48
N MET A 24 8.22 9.34 -1.16
CA MET A 24 7.83 8.64 0.07
C MET A 24 8.43 9.28 1.32
N TYR A 25 7.65 9.29 2.40
CA TYR A 25 8.16 9.57 3.73
C TYR A 25 9.15 8.47 4.15
N CYS A 26 10.11 8.80 5.01
CA CYS A 26 11.00 7.82 5.63
C CYS A 26 11.90 7.05 4.65
N SER A 27 12.14 7.58 3.44
CA SER A 27 12.94 6.90 2.41
C SER A 27 14.37 6.59 2.90
N GLY A 28 14.95 7.47 3.72
CA GLY A 28 16.25 7.27 4.38
C GLY A 28 16.20 6.68 5.77
N GLY A 29 15.01 6.30 6.27
CA GLY A 29 14.75 6.13 7.70
C GLY A 29 14.26 7.44 8.37
N PRO A 30 13.96 7.39 9.68
CA PRO A 30 13.35 8.50 10.42
C PRO A 30 14.36 9.53 10.96
N ASP A 31 15.65 9.17 11.02
CA ASP A 31 16.72 10.09 11.39
C ASP A 31 17.13 10.95 10.20
N LEU A 32 16.73 12.22 10.21
CA LEU A 32 17.02 13.19 9.13
C LEU A 32 18.49 13.61 9.06
N SER A 33 19.32 13.31 10.06
CA SER A 33 20.75 13.65 10.04
C SER A 33 21.57 12.72 9.15
N THR A 34 21.01 11.56 8.80
CA THR A 34 21.68 10.54 7.98
C THR A 34 20.73 9.99 6.92
N VAL A 35 21.28 9.42 5.84
CA VAL A 35 20.47 8.69 4.85
C VAL A 35 20.88 7.23 4.89
N ASN A 36 20.03 6.37 5.44
CA ASN A 36 20.27 4.93 5.46
C ASN A 36 19.80 4.30 4.14
N LEU A 37 20.75 3.97 3.26
CA LEU A 37 20.50 3.29 1.98
C LEU A 37 20.11 1.81 2.14
N ASN A 38 20.29 1.21 3.32
CA ASN A 38 19.92 -0.16 3.65
C ASN A 38 18.81 -0.22 4.72
N THR A 39 17.89 0.74 4.68
CA THR A 39 16.78 0.80 5.64
C THR A 39 15.65 -0.15 5.29
N ASN A 40 15.09 -0.77 6.33
CA ASN A 40 13.84 -1.51 6.30
C ASN A 40 12.79 -0.89 7.26
N THR A 41 12.98 0.36 7.72
CA THR A 41 12.06 0.98 8.69
C THR A 41 10.61 1.02 8.16
N ALA A 42 10.43 1.44 6.91
CA ALA A 42 9.10 1.64 6.33
C ALA A 42 8.36 0.34 5.97
N VAL A 43 9.03 -0.82 6.03
CA VAL A 43 8.44 -2.08 5.55
C VAL A 43 7.72 -2.87 6.64
N GLY A 44 8.08 -2.67 7.91
CA GLY A 44 7.52 -3.46 9.01
C GLY A 44 5.99 -3.30 9.10
N PRO A 45 5.24 -4.36 9.43
CA PRO A 45 3.79 -4.30 9.43
C PRO A 45 3.30 -3.37 10.57
N LEU A 46 2.15 -2.75 10.36
CA LEU A 46 1.46 -1.96 11.39
C LEU A 46 0.37 -2.84 12.00
N TYR A 47 0.46 -3.13 13.30
CA TYR A 47 -0.46 -4.06 13.97
C TYR A 47 -0.69 -3.66 15.42
N ASN A 48 -1.95 -3.69 15.84
CA ASN A 48 -2.37 -3.40 17.22
C ASN A 48 -1.88 -2.03 17.73
N LEU A 49 -1.84 -1.04 16.84
CA LEU A 49 -1.46 0.34 17.13
C LEU A 49 -2.70 1.22 17.25
N THR A 50 -2.61 2.31 18.02
CA THR A 50 -3.63 3.35 18.00
C THR A 50 -3.61 4.11 16.68
N LYS A 51 -4.72 4.77 16.31
CA LYS A 51 -4.79 5.62 15.12
C LYS A 51 -3.62 6.59 15.01
N GLN A 52 -3.25 7.23 16.11
CA GLN A 52 -2.13 8.17 16.13
C GLN A 52 -0.79 7.49 15.78
N GLU A 53 -0.58 6.25 16.22
CA GLU A 53 0.68 5.52 16.01
C GLU A 53 0.82 4.96 14.60
N TRP A 54 -0.24 4.37 14.03
CA TRP A 54 -0.16 3.79 12.68
C TRP A 54 -0.31 4.81 11.57
N TRP A 55 -0.98 5.95 11.83
CA TRP A 55 -1.17 6.98 10.81
C TRP A 55 0.17 7.52 10.33
N PHE A 56 0.44 7.38 9.03
CA PHE A 56 1.72 7.77 8.40
C PHE A 56 2.99 7.20 9.10
N GLN A 57 2.85 6.07 9.81
CA GLN A 57 3.92 5.33 10.49
C GLN A 57 4.57 6.19 11.57
N HIS A 58 3.75 6.98 12.27
CA HIS A 58 4.18 7.88 13.34
C HIS A 58 4.97 7.18 14.44
N GLU A 59 4.61 5.94 14.80
CA GLU A 59 5.33 5.18 15.84
C GLU A 59 6.82 5.00 15.52
N ARG A 60 7.18 4.97 14.22
CA ARG A 60 8.56 4.91 13.72
C ARG A 60 9.16 6.29 13.43
N GLY A 61 8.39 7.37 13.59
CA GLY A 61 8.79 8.75 13.27
C GLY A 61 8.80 9.06 11.76
N CYS A 62 8.15 8.24 10.94
CA CYS A 62 8.22 8.39 9.49
C CYS A 62 7.42 9.60 8.97
N ASP A 63 6.31 9.96 9.62
CA ASP A 63 5.52 11.16 9.31
C ASP A 63 6.31 12.47 9.53
N ALA A 64 7.30 12.44 10.42
CA ALA A 64 8.24 13.53 10.66
C ALA A 64 9.48 13.49 9.73
N ALA A 65 9.59 12.48 8.86
CA ALA A 65 10.69 12.34 7.90
C ALA A 65 10.18 12.52 6.46
N PRO A 66 9.97 13.78 6.01
CA PRO A 66 9.39 14.05 4.71
C PRO A 66 10.33 13.61 3.57
N PRO A 67 9.80 13.53 2.34
CA PRO A 67 10.62 13.31 1.16
C PRO A 67 11.65 14.43 0.99
N LYS A 68 12.73 14.16 0.27
CA LYS A 68 13.70 15.20 -0.08
C LYS A 68 13.05 16.25 -0.98
N ASP A 69 13.50 17.49 -0.86
CA ASP A 69 13.07 18.59 -1.73
C ASP A 69 13.15 18.19 -3.22
N GLY A 70 12.03 18.34 -3.92
CA GLY A 70 11.91 18.00 -5.35
C GLY A 70 11.71 16.51 -5.65
N GLU A 71 11.76 15.61 -4.66
CA GLU A 71 11.34 14.22 -4.84
C GLU A 71 9.82 14.14 -4.66
N ILE A 72 9.10 14.05 -5.77
CA ILE A 72 7.64 13.89 -5.82
C ILE A 72 7.32 12.72 -6.75
N LEU A 73 6.31 11.93 -6.41
CA LEU A 73 5.75 10.95 -7.33
C LEU A 73 4.82 11.64 -8.33
N GLU A 74 5.20 11.62 -9.61
CA GLU A 74 4.35 12.16 -10.67
C GLU A 74 3.28 11.15 -11.11
N LEU A 75 2.03 11.60 -11.14
CA LEU A 75 0.85 10.84 -11.53
C LEU A 75 0.33 11.38 -12.87
N PRO A 76 0.76 10.82 -14.02
CA PRO A 76 0.27 11.29 -15.31
C PRO A 76 -1.20 10.89 -15.49
N ALA A 77 -2.10 11.88 -15.54
CA ALA A 77 -3.53 11.65 -15.70
C ALA A 77 -3.82 10.82 -16.96
N GLY A 78 -4.52 9.68 -16.81
CA GLY A 78 -4.83 8.75 -17.89
C GLY A 78 -3.63 7.89 -18.34
N GLY A 79 -2.48 8.08 -17.70
CA GLY A 79 -1.26 7.33 -17.92
C GLY A 79 -1.03 6.28 -16.85
N ARG A 80 0.25 6.03 -16.57
CA ARG A 80 0.71 5.04 -15.61
C ARG A 80 1.99 5.50 -14.92
N PHE A 81 2.19 5.06 -13.70
CA PHE A 81 3.42 5.27 -12.94
C PHE A 81 3.95 3.94 -12.42
N THR A 82 5.26 3.87 -12.18
CA THR A 82 5.94 2.66 -11.74
C THR A 82 6.64 2.92 -10.42
N VAL A 83 6.54 1.96 -9.50
CA VAL A 83 7.21 1.96 -8.18
C VAL A 83 7.94 0.64 -7.96
N GLU A 84 8.74 0.57 -6.90
CA GLU A 84 9.46 -0.63 -6.51
C GLU A 84 8.92 -1.20 -5.19
N LEU A 85 8.20 -2.33 -5.24
CA LEU A 85 7.77 -3.08 -4.07
C LEU A 85 8.95 -3.91 -3.54
N ALA A 86 9.50 -3.56 -2.37
CA ALA A 86 10.68 -4.27 -1.86
C ALA A 86 10.74 -4.38 -0.33
N HIS A 87 11.51 -5.36 0.14
CA HIS A 87 11.66 -5.69 1.57
C HIS A 87 12.71 -4.84 2.29
N ASN A 88 13.54 -4.16 1.51
CA ASN A 88 14.51 -3.20 1.98
C ASN A 88 14.77 -2.21 0.85
N ARG A 89 15.07 -0.95 1.20
CA ARG A 89 15.46 0.05 0.20
C ARG A 89 16.69 -0.38 -0.60
N ALA A 90 17.63 -1.11 0.00
CA ALA A 90 18.82 -1.63 -0.67
C ALA A 90 18.48 -2.47 -1.91
N HIS A 91 17.32 -3.14 -1.92
CA HIS A 91 16.88 -3.97 -3.03
C HIS A 91 16.15 -3.18 -4.13
N THR A 92 16.33 -1.86 -4.16
CA THR A 92 15.69 -0.96 -5.13
C THR A 92 16.72 -0.13 -5.87
N THR A 93 16.31 0.53 -6.94
CA THR A 93 17.18 1.48 -7.65
C THR A 93 17.44 2.77 -6.87
N LEU A 94 16.73 2.99 -5.76
CA LEU A 94 16.92 4.16 -4.89
C LEU A 94 18.13 4.06 -3.96
N SER A 95 18.90 2.96 -4.02
CA SER A 95 20.09 2.71 -3.22
C SER A 95 21.18 2.01 -4.02
N TYR A 96 22.44 2.34 -3.75
CA TYR A 96 23.62 1.68 -4.33
C TYR A 96 23.57 1.52 -5.85
N ASP A 97 22.97 2.49 -6.55
CA ASP A 97 22.74 2.44 -8.00
C ASP A 97 22.05 1.15 -8.48
N GLY A 98 21.22 0.53 -7.63
CA GLY A 98 20.50 -0.71 -7.91
C GLY A 98 21.33 -1.98 -7.81
N GLN A 99 22.55 -1.94 -7.26
CA GLN A 99 23.46 -3.09 -7.19
C GLN A 99 22.86 -4.33 -6.52
N HIS A 100 21.93 -4.16 -5.58
CA HIS A 100 21.30 -5.25 -4.84
C HIS A 100 19.82 -5.47 -5.22
N ALA A 101 19.36 -4.81 -6.30
CA ALA A 101 18.01 -5.01 -6.80
C ALA A 101 17.95 -6.25 -7.71
N SER A 102 16.95 -7.10 -7.50
CA SER A 102 16.64 -8.24 -8.38
C SER A 102 15.28 -8.07 -9.04
N VAL A 103 14.76 -9.09 -9.72
CA VAL A 103 13.36 -9.09 -10.20
C VAL A 103 12.36 -9.16 -9.02
N TRP A 104 12.81 -9.66 -7.87
CA TRP A 104 11.98 -9.99 -6.72
C TRP A 104 12.14 -8.98 -5.57
N PRO A 105 11.11 -8.78 -4.73
CA PRO A 105 11.13 -7.81 -3.64
C PRO A 105 12.23 -7.99 -2.59
N ASP A 106 12.76 -9.20 -2.44
CA ASP A 106 13.78 -9.57 -1.45
C ASP A 106 15.23 -9.47 -1.94
N GLY A 107 15.43 -9.01 -3.19
CA GLY A 107 16.77 -8.89 -3.78
C GLY A 107 17.41 -10.23 -4.18
N LYS A 108 16.67 -11.34 -4.15
CA LYS A 108 17.14 -12.67 -4.57
C LYS A 108 16.50 -13.10 -5.89
N ASP A 109 16.94 -14.25 -6.41
CA ASP A 109 16.34 -14.89 -7.56
C ASP A 109 15.40 -16.02 -7.13
N HIS A 110 14.20 -16.01 -7.70
CA HIS A 110 13.17 -17.05 -7.55
C HIS A 110 12.63 -17.48 -8.93
N PRO A 111 12.10 -18.69 -9.07
CA PRO A 111 11.49 -19.15 -10.32
C PRO A 111 10.17 -18.40 -10.62
N GLU A 112 9.77 -18.31 -11.89
CA GLU A 112 8.54 -17.57 -12.25
C GLU A 112 7.25 -18.21 -11.68
N ASP A 113 7.25 -19.52 -11.50
CA ASP A 113 6.16 -20.29 -10.87
C ASP A 113 6.35 -20.45 -9.35
N TRP A 114 7.05 -19.50 -8.71
CA TRP A 114 7.28 -19.51 -7.27
C TRP A 114 5.98 -19.71 -6.48
N ALA A 115 5.97 -20.74 -5.66
CA ALA A 115 4.88 -21.08 -4.77
C ALA A 115 5.44 -21.64 -3.46
N GLY A 116 4.63 -21.58 -2.41
CA GLY A 116 4.96 -22.25 -1.16
C GLY A 116 4.94 -23.79 -1.30
N PRO A 117 5.44 -24.51 -0.30
CA PRO A 117 5.49 -25.97 -0.33
C PRO A 117 4.08 -26.58 -0.28
N GLY A 118 3.92 -27.82 -0.76
CA GLY A 118 2.67 -28.57 -0.64
C GLY A 118 1.73 -28.52 -1.85
N SER A 119 0.59 -29.22 -1.75
CA SER A 119 -0.47 -29.26 -2.76
C SER A 119 -1.84 -29.49 -2.08
N PRO A 120 -2.68 -28.45 -1.89
CA PRO A 120 -2.48 -27.08 -2.36
C PRO A 120 -1.28 -26.38 -1.68
N PRO A 121 -0.64 -25.38 -2.33
CA PRO A 121 0.53 -24.70 -1.77
C PRO A 121 0.21 -24.00 -0.44
N ASP A 122 1.05 -24.20 0.56
CA ASP A 122 1.09 -23.41 1.79
C ASP A 122 1.70 -22.02 1.52
N CYS A 123 1.77 -21.15 2.53
CA CYS A 123 2.41 -19.85 2.38
C CYS A 123 3.90 -19.98 2.06
N ILE A 124 4.43 -19.07 1.24
CA ILE A 124 5.87 -18.99 0.94
C ILE A 124 6.64 -18.68 2.23
N GLN A 125 7.56 -19.57 2.61
CA GLN A 125 8.33 -19.48 3.85
C GLN A 125 9.68 -18.76 3.65
N ASP A 126 10.35 -18.98 2.52
CA ASP A 126 11.73 -18.54 2.27
C ASP A 126 11.90 -17.03 2.03
N ASP A 127 10.78 -16.36 1.78
CA ASP A 127 10.68 -14.92 1.61
C ASP A 127 9.89 -14.24 2.74
N GLY A 128 8.95 -14.96 3.37
CA GLY A 128 8.29 -14.62 4.63
C GLY A 128 7.57 -13.27 4.71
N ALA A 129 7.66 -12.42 3.69
CA ALA A 129 7.32 -11.00 3.73
C ALA A 129 6.19 -10.63 2.77
N MET A 130 5.96 -11.39 1.70
CA MET A 130 4.80 -11.20 0.79
C MET A 130 3.49 -11.84 1.30
N HIS A 131 3.55 -12.78 2.26
CA HIS A 131 2.38 -13.45 2.88
C HIS A 131 1.36 -14.02 1.88
N THR A 132 1.87 -14.80 0.93
CA THR A 132 1.03 -15.44 -0.06
C THR A 132 1.51 -16.84 -0.41
N ASN A 133 0.63 -17.66 -0.95
CA ASN A 133 0.93 -19.02 -1.41
C ASN A 133 1.55 -19.02 -2.81
N ASN A 134 1.14 -18.08 -3.66
CA ASN A 134 1.60 -17.85 -5.03
C ASN A 134 1.04 -16.51 -5.54
N GLN A 135 1.39 -16.11 -6.76
CA GLN A 135 0.95 -14.82 -7.33
C GLN A 135 -0.56 -14.58 -7.26
N SER A 136 -1.36 -15.58 -7.64
CA SER A 136 -2.82 -15.42 -7.72
C SER A 136 -3.47 -15.18 -6.36
N MET A 137 -2.77 -15.54 -5.28
CA MET A 137 -3.22 -15.41 -3.90
C MET A 137 -2.74 -14.12 -3.23
N ALA A 138 -1.98 -13.26 -3.92
CA ALA A 138 -1.54 -11.98 -3.36
C ALA A 138 -2.71 -10.98 -3.28
N ALA A 139 -2.82 -10.30 -2.13
CA ALA A 139 -4.01 -9.54 -1.71
C ALA A 139 -4.30 -8.26 -2.52
N GLY A 140 -3.38 -7.86 -3.39
CA GLY A 140 -3.44 -6.60 -4.12
C GLY A 140 -2.91 -5.43 -3.29
N THR A 141 -2.46 -4.40 -3.99
CA THR A 141 -1.97 -3.14 -3.40
C THR A 141 -2.68 -1.96 -4.06
N ALA A 142 -2.65 -0.81 -3.41
CA ALA A 142 -3.38 0.37 -3.85
C ALA A 142 -2.62 1.64 -3.54
N PHE A 143 -2.92 2.70 -4.29
CA PHE A 143 -2.53 4.07 -3.94
C PHE A 143 -3.79 4.91 -3.73
N ALA A 144 -3.73 5.76 -2.71
CA ALA A 144 -4.78 6.69 -2.37
C ALA A 144 -4.24 8.12 -2.40
N ILE A 145 -5.09 9.09 -2.70
CA ILE A 145 -4.74 10.51 -2.89
C ILE A 145 -5.67 11.41 -2.08
N SER A 146 -5.08 12.43 -1.48
CA SER A 146 -5.74 13.55 -0.81
C SER A 146 -5.21 14.86 -1.39
N TYR A 147 -6.11 15.78 -1.72
CA TYR A 147 -5.80 17.08 -2.31
C TYR A 147 -5.41 18.12 -1.23
N HIS A 148 -4.61 17.68 -0.26
CA HIS A 148 -4.05 18.51 0.80
C HIS A 148 -2.53 18.32 0.83
N SER A 149 -1.80 19.43 0.92
CA SER A 149 -0.34 19.43 1.00
C SER A 149 0.16 19.29 2.43
N ASP A 150 -0.59 19.78 3.42
CA ASP A 150 -0.29 19.61 4.84
C ASP A 150 -0.81 18.25 5.32
N LEU A 151 0.09 17.42 5.84
CA LEU A 151 -0.25 16.10 6.37
C LEU A 151 -1.28 16.18 7.51
N ALA A 152 -1.29 17.27 8.28
CA ALA A 152 -2.25 17.47 9.37
C ALA A 152 -3.70 17.61 8.87
N GLU A 153 -3.90 17.98 7.61
CA GLU A 153 -5.22 18.08 6.97
C GLU A 153 -5.66 16.77 6.31
N VAL A 154 -4.76 15.79 6.20
CA VAL A 154 -5.06 14.50 5.57
C VAL A 154 -5.81 13.61 6.56
N THR A 155 -6.98 13.14 6.15
CA THR A 155 -7.82 12.21 6.90
C THR A 155 -8.14 10.98 6.07
N ILE A 156 -8.67 9.92 6.69
CA ILE A 156 -9.00 8.71 5.93
C ILE A 156 -10.15 8.96 4.95
N GLU A 157 -11.05 9.89 5.26
CA GLU A 157 -12.19 10.29 4.44
C GLU A 157 -11.81 11.14 3.23
N ASN A 158 -10.68 11.86 3.29
CA ASN A 158 -10.18 12.65 2.15
C ASN A 158 -9.05 11.95 1.37
N LEU A 159 -8.64 10.75 1.81
CA LEU A 159 -7.63 9.91 1.17
C LEU A 159 -8.30 8.80 0.36
N ALA A 160 -8.66 9.10 -0.88
CA ALA A 160 -9.40 8.19 -1.76
C ALA A 160 -8.47 7.29 -2.58
N VAL A 161 -8.73 5.98 -2.56
CA VAL A 161 -8.04 5.00 -3.41
C VAL A 161 -8.35 5.32 -4.88
N PHE A 162 -7.32 5.68 -5.65
CA PHE A 162 -7.46 6.07 -7.07
C PHE A 162 -6.94 4.99 -8.03
N THR A 163 -6.17 4.03 -7.53
CA THR A 163 -5.67 2.91 -8.34
C THR A 163 -5.42 1.69 -7.48
N VAL A 164 -5.64 0.52 -8.06
CA VAL A 164 -5.44 -0.80 -7.43
C VAL A 164 -4.69 -1.67 -8.42
N LEU A 165 -3.80 -2.52 -7.92
CA LEU A 165 -3.17 -3.58 -8.70
C LEU A 165 -3.38 -4.90 -7.96
N GLU A 166 -4.22 -5.76 -8.49
CA GLU A 166 -4.43 -7.10 -7.93
C GLU A 166 -3.16 -7.96 -8.04
N HIS A 167 -3.10 -9.03 -7.25
CA HIS A 167 -1.99 -9.99 -7.26
C HIS A 167 -0.62 -9.34 -6.96
N THR A 168 -0.62 -8.36 -6.05
CA THR A 168 0.58 -7.71 -5.52
C THR A 168 0.56 -7.68 -3.99
N PRO A 169 1.72 -7.53 -3.32
CA PRO A 169 3.08 -7.55 -3.87
C PRO A 169 3.43 -8.90 -4.52
N TRP A 170 4.27 -8.87 -5.56
CA TRP A 170 4.78 -10.09 -6.20
C TRP A 170 6.16 -9.87 -6.83
N LYS A 171 6.24 -9.07 -7.90
CA LYS A 171 7.51 -8.60 -8.47
C LYS A 171 7.88 -7.26 -7.86
N ARG A 172 9.18 -6.94 -7.88
CA ARG A 172 9.66 -5.62 -7.42
C ARG A 172 9.06 -4.50 -8.24
N ILE A 173 9.12 -4.59 -9.56
CA ILE A 173 8.57 -3.55 -10.44
C ILE A 173 7.06 -3.72 -10.53
N ALA A 174 6.32 -2.72 -10.05
CA ALA A 174 4.86 -2.66 -10.13
C ALA A 174 4.41 -1.37 -10.82
N THR A 175 3.48 -1.49 -11.76
CA THR A 175 2.99 -0.35 -12.56
C THR A 175 1.50 -0.19 -12.38
N TYR A 176 1.08 1.03 -12.06
CA TYR A 176 -0.29 1.38 -11.70
C TYR A 176 -0.85 2.37 -12.72
N GLU A 177 -2.14 2.26 -12.99
CA GLU A 177 -2.86 3.14 -13.90
C GLU A 177 -3.44 4.34 -13.14
N VAL A 178 -3.45 5.50 -13.78
CA VAL A 178 -3.95 6.75 -13.19
C VAL A 178 -5.26 7.12 -13.87
N PRO A 179 -6.34 7.42 -13.13
CA PRO A 179 -7.57 7.91 -13.74
C PRO A 179 -7.32 9.17 -14.58
N ALA A 180 -7.89 9.23 -15.78
CA ALA A 180 -7.76 10.38 -16.68
C ALA A 180 -8.36 11.67 -16.09
N ASP A 181 -9.34 11.50 -15.20
CA ASP A 181 -10.10 12.59 -14.61
C ASP A 181 -9.54 13.09 -13.27
N LEU A 182 -8.39 12.59 -12.80
CA LEU A 182 -7.75 13.18 -11.61
C LEU A 182 -7.49 14.68 -11.86
N PRO A 183 -8.04 15.60 -11.06
CA PRO A 183 -7.77 17.02 -11.20
C PRO A 183 -6.32 17.37 -10.83
N PRO A 184 -5.82 18.56 -11.20
CA PRO A 184 -4.52 19.02 -10.75
C PRO A 184 -4.46 19.17 -9.23
N CYS A 185 -3.29 18.85 -8.65
CA CYS A 185 -3.02 19.11 -7.23
C CYS A 185 -3.00 20.61 -6.92
N PRO A 186 -3.29 21.02 -5.67
CA PRO A 186 -3.14 22.41 -5.26
C PRO A 186 -1.66 22.85 -5.30
N PRO A 187 -1.37 24.16 -5.22
CA PRO A 187 -0.01 24.64 -4.96
C PRO A 187 0.56 23.98 -3.71
N GLY A 188 1.73 23.35 -3.82
CA GLY A 188 2.32 22.53 -2.74
C GLY A 188 2.17 21.02 -2.94
N GLY A 189 1.42 20.58 -3.96
CA GLY A 189 1.24 19.17 -4.28
C GLY A 189 0.12 18.50 -3.49
N CYS A 190 -0.11 17.23 -3.77
CA CYS A 190 -1.04 16.38 -3.03
C CYS A 190 -0.29 15.44 -2.08
N THR A 191 -1.00 14.93 -1.09
CA THR A 191 -0.54 13.80 -0.30
C THR A 191 -1.18 12.53 -0.83
N CYS A 192 -0.35 11.56 -1.22
CA CYS A 192 -0.78 10.19 -1.44
C CYS A 192 -0.47 9.37 -0.18
N ALA A 193 -1.11 8.19 -0.03
CA ALA A 193 -0.85 7.35 1.13
C ALA A 193 0.65 7.06 1.27
N TRP A 194 1.24 7.53 2.38
CA TRP A 194 2.65 7.48 2.76
C TRP A 194 3.64 8.29 1.89
N LEU A 195 3.18 9.20 1.02
CA LEU A 195 4.06 9.93 0.09
C LEU A 195 3.49 11.26 -0.44
N TRP A 196 4.34 12.14 -0.95
CA TRP A 196 3.96 13.34 -1.72
C TRP A 196 3.86 13.02 -3.20
N CYS A 197 2.78 13.47 -3.82
CA CYS A 197 2.49 13.21 -5.22
C CYS A 197 1.96 14.44 -5.93
N ASN A 198 2.08 14.45 -7.25
CA ASN A 198 1.57 15.52 -8.08
C ASN A 198 0.91 14.95 -9.34
N VAL A 199 -0.26 15.47 -9.69
CA VAL A 199 -0.96 15.05 -10.91
C VAL A 199 -0.42 15.88 -12.09
N THR A 200 0.03 15.19 -13.14
CA THR A 200 0.55 15.81 -14.37
C THR A 200 -0.36 15.53 -15.56
N GLY A 201 -0.35 16.45 -16.53
CA GLY A 201 -1.13 16.29 -17.76
C GLY A 201 -2.65 16.32 -17.56
N SER A 202 -3.14 16.68 -16.37
CA SER A 202 -4.58 16.76 -16.12
C SER A 202 -5.21 17.93 -16.88
N THR A 203 -6.34 17.64 -17.50
CA THR A 203 -7.26 18.63 -18.07
C THR A 203 -8.62 18.62 -17.36
N SER A 204 -8.73 17.88 -16.26
CA SER A 204 -9.98 17.67 -15.54
C SER A 204 -10.28 18.81 -14.57
N SER A 205 -11.55 19.20 -14.50
CA SER A 205 -12.08 20.12 -13.49
C SER A 205 -12.98 19.42 -12.46
N LYS A 206 -13.07 18.07 -12.51
CA LYS A 206 -13.85 17.28 -11.55
C LYS A 206 -13.22 17.35 -10.17
N LYS A 207 -13.96 16.95 -9.14
CA LYS A 207 -13.40 16.78 -7.79
C LYS A 207 -13.45 15.31 -7.41
N VAL A 208 -12.45 14.85 -6.66
CA VAL A 208 -12.53 13.54 -6.01
C VAL A 208 -13.57 13.63 -4.91
N ALA A 209 -14.54 12.72 -4.93
CA ALA A 209 -15.59 12.63 -3.93
C ALA A 209 -15.00 12.23 -2.57
N PRO A 210 -15.63 12.60 -1.44
CA PRO A 210 -15.28 12.06 -0.14
C PRO A 210 -15.28 10.53 -0.16
N ALA A 211 -14.23 9.93 0.38
CA ALA A 211 -13.99 8.51 0.35
C ALA A 211 -14.85 7.80 1.40
N GLN A 212 -15.57 6.77 0.94
CA GLN A 212 -16.42 5.91 1.76
C GLN A 212 -15.68 4.66 2.21
N VAL A 213 -16.05 4.11 3.36
CA VAL A 213 -15.53 2.81 3.81
C VAL A 213 -15.86 1.73 2.77
N ALA A 214 -14.88 0.93 2.38
CA ALA A 214 -15.11 -0.22 1.50
C ALA A 214 -15.81 -1.36 2.25
N ALA A 215 -16.64 -2.12 1.56
CA ALA A 215 -17.36 -3.26 2.12
C ALA A 215 -17.05 -4.54 1.34
N TYR A 216 -16.94 -5.65 2.06
CA TYR A 216 -16.88 -6.97 1.46
C TYR A 216 -18.19 -7.27 0.71
N CYS A 217 -18.06 -7.67 -0.55
CA CYS A 217 -19.17 -7.87 -1.47
C CYS A 217 -18.94 -9.02 -2.47
N GLU A 218 -18.02 -9.94 -2.18
CA GLU A 218 -17.68 -11.10 -3.04
C GLU A 218 -18.94 -11.88 -3.45
N ASP A 219 -19.81 -12.16 -2.48
CA ASP A 219 -21.01 -12.99 -2.68
C ASP A 219 -22.17 -12.22 -3.35
N ASP A 220 -22.11 -10.89 -3.37
CA ASP A 220 -23.16 -10.02 -3.93
C ASP A 220 -22.59 -8.66 -4.34
N SER A 221 -22.21 -8.56 -5.61
CA SER A 221 -21.63 -7.33 -6.18
C SER A 221 -22.53 -6.10 -6.11
N THR A 222 -23.85 -6.27 -5.91
CA THR A 222 -24.78 -5.14 -5.75
C THR A 222 -24.56 -4.39 -4.43
N LYS A 223 -23.92 -5.05 -3.45
CA LYS A 223 -23.54 -4.48 -2.15
C LYS A 223 -22.19 -3.79 -2.16
N CYS A 224 -21.43 -3.87 -3.25
CA CYS A 224 -20.15 -3.18 -3.34
C CYS A 224 -20.33 -1.66 -3.23
N VAL A 225 -19.47 -1.02 -2.45
CA VAL A 225 -19.45 0.44 -2.33
C VAL A 225 -18.94 1.05 -3.64
N LYS A 226 -19.80 1.88 -4.24
CA LYS A 226 -19.53 2.59 -5.49
C LYS A 226 -18.87 3.93 -5.22
N GLY A 227 -18.07 4.39 -6.19
CA GLY A 227 -17.35 5.65 -6.11
C GLY A 227 -16.10 5.59 -5.23
N ALA A 228 -15.71 6.76 -4.73
CA ALA A 228 -14.51 6.93 -3.93
C ALA A 228 -14.55 6.06 -2.67
N LYS A 229 -13.50 5.25 -2.50
CA LYS A 229 -13.31 4.36 -1.36
C LYS A 229 -12.05 4.73 -0.59
N GLN A 230 -12.09 4.60 0.73
CA GLN A 230 -10.97 4.83 1.63
C GLN A 230 -9.90 3.75 1.44
N MET A 231 -8.67 4.01 1.90
CA MET A 231 -7.71 2.94 2.18
C MET A 231 -8.23 2.03 3.30
N ILE A 232 -7.71 0.81 3.39
CA ILE A 232 -8.10 -0.16 4.43
C ILE A 232 -7.23 0.07 5.67
N ALA A 233 -7.86 0.32 6.81
CA ALA A 233 -7.25 0.24 8.13
C ALA A 233 -7.88 -0.95 8.88
N PHE A 234 -7.07 -1.96 9.19
CA PHE A 234 -7.50 -3.22 9.81
C PHE A 234 -6.46 -3.74 10.80
N ASN A 235 -6.89 -4.55 11.78
CA ASN A 235 -6.07 -5.12 12.85
C ASN A 235 -5.28 -4.09 13.70
N GLN A 236 -5.82 -2.88 13.84
CA GLN A 236 -5.29 -1.84 14.72
C GLN A 236 -5.99 -1.84 16.07
N LYS A 237 -5.36 -1.25 17.08
CA LYS A 237 -5.97 -1.05 18.40
C LYS A 237 -7.10 -0.03 18.33
N THR A 238 -6.94 1.04 17.53
CA THR A 238 -8.00 2.00 17.21
C THR A 238 -7.88 2.48 15.77
N GLY A 239 -8.98 2.98 15.21
CA GLY A 239 -9.00 3.55 13.84
C GLY A 239 -9.16 2.54 12.71
N ASN A 240 -9.54 1.30 12.99
CA ASN A 240 -10.01 0.39 11.94
C ASN A 240 -11.24 0.99 11.26
N ASN A 241 -11.35 0.82 9.94
CA ASN A 241 -12.47 1.38 9.19
C ASN A 241 -13.35 0.32 8.49
N VAL A 242 -12.90 -0.92 8.35
CA VAL A 242 -13.66 -1.98 7.67
C VAL A 242 -14.31 -2.96 8.64
N GLU A 243 -15.52 -3.41 8.29
CA GLU A 243 -16.16 -4.58 8.89
C GLU A 243 -15.79 -5.82 8.07
N VAL A 244 -15.15 -6.79 8.71
CA VAL A 244 -14.62 -7.98 8.03
C VAL A 244 -15.45 -9.21 8.44
N PRO A 245 -16.10 -9.90 7.49
CA PRO A 245 -16.80 -11.14 7.77
C PRO A 245 -15.88 -12.22 8.34
N SER A 246 -16.45 -13.14 9.12
CA SER A 246 -15.70 -14.26 9.70
C SER A 246 -14.97 -15.08 8.62
N GLY A 247 -13.68 -15.35 8.85
CA GLY A 247 -12.84 -16.10 7.91
C GLY A 247 -12.41 -15.35 6.66
N LYS A 248 -12.73 -14.05 6.54
CA LYS A 248 -12.29 -13.19 5.44
C LYS A 248 -11.20 -12.24 5.93
N THR A 249 -10.42 -11.72 4.99
CA THR A 249 -9.39 -10.69 5.21
C THR A 249 -9.63 -9.57 4.21
N PRO A 250 -9.47 -8.29 4.61
CA PRO A 250 -9.60 -7.19 3.68
C PRO A 250 -8.45 -7.16 2.67
N MET A 251 -8.79 -6.93 1.41
CA MET A 251 -7.91 -7.03 0.25
C MET A 251 -8.24 -5.94 -0.77
N TYR A 252 -7.28 -5.55 -1.59
CA TYR A 252 -7.50 -4.62 -2.70
C TYR A 252 -7.84 -5.39 -3.99
N ASN A 253 -9.05 -5.93 -4.04
CA ASN A 253 -9.54 -6.75 -5.15
C ASN A 253 -11.06 -6.65 -5.34
N THR A 254 -11.57 -7.41 -6.30
CA THR A 254 -13.01 -7.43 -6.64
C THR A 254 -13.93 -7.89 -5.52
N ALA A 255 -13.46 -8.72 -4.58
CA ALA A 255 -14.22 -9.13 -3.39
C ALA A 255 -14.59 -7.97 -2.47
N TRP A 256 -13.89 -6.83 -2.59
CA TRP A 256 -14.14 -5.60 -1.84
C TRP A 256 -14.56 -4.43 -2.74
N GLY A 257 -14.95 -4.71 -3.99
CA GLY A 257 -15.46 -3.71 -4.93
C GLY A 257 -14.40 -2.85 -5.59
N TRP A 258 -13.13 -3.25 -5.56
CA TRP A 258 -12.06 -2.64 -6.37
C TRP A 258 -11.83 -3.46 -7.63
N LYS A 259 -11.69 -2.76 -8.75
CA LYS A 259 -11.17 -3.38 -9.98
C LYS A 259 -9.67 -3.09 -10.07
N SER A 260 -8.89 -4.03 -10.59
CA SER A 260 -7.50 -3.74 -10.95
C SER A 260 -7.45 -2.61 -12.00
N GLY A 261 -6.49 -1.70 -11.86
CA GLY A 261 -6.32 -0.48 -12.65
C GLY A 261 -6.84 0.80 -11.97
N ALA A 262 -7.08 1.81 -12.79
CA ALA A 262 -7.55 3.12 -12.37
C ALA A 262 -9.01 3.08 -11.84
N GLN A 263 -9.26 3.71 -10.69
CA GLN A 263 -10.60 3.88 -10.12
C GLN A 263 -11.26 5.12 -10.73
N ASN A 264 -12.03 4.91 -11.81
CA ASN A 264 -12.59 6.00 -12.62
C ASN A 264 -13.95 6.55 -12.12
N ASP A 265 -14.56 5.93 -11.11
CA ASP A 265 -15.86 6.31 -10.56
C ASP A 265 -15.76 7.21 -9.31
N ILE A 266 -14.56 7.67 -8.95
CA ILE A 266 -14.31 8.40 -7.70
C ILE A 266 -14.67 9.90 -7.74
N PHE A 267 -15.30 10.38 -8.81
CA PHE A 267 -15.42 11.82 -9.11
C PHE A 267 -16.85 12.37 -8.95
N VAL A 268 -16.95 13.65 -8.60
CA VAL A 268 -18.16 14.50 -8.60
C VAL A 268 -17.98 15.77 -9.43
#